data_AF-B1ZP83-F1
#
_entry.id   AF-B1ZP83-F1
#
_cell.length_a   1.000
_cell.length_b   1.000
_cell.length_c   1.000
_cell.angle_alpha   90.00
_cell.angle_beta   90.00
_cell.angle_gamma   90.00
#
_symmetry.space_group_name_H-M   'P 1'
#
loop_
_entity.id
_entity.type
_entity.pdbx_description
1 polymer ?
#
loop_
_entity_poly.entity_id
_entity_poly.type
_entity_poly.pdbx_seq_one_letter_code
_entity_poly.pdbx_strand_id
1 'polypeptide(L)'
;MSPPVPTPMKIEKLLLTVLCSIACAWVVWTAVGVAGLAQHQGPPSLAGGLELLAFAAASAIPLVHTWWRSGRRPWLLAVWAPCLLYECFLATRVALHQPLAGAARLLLWLAIAVLVARQSHQEQAA
;
A
#
# COMPACT_ATOMS: atom_id res chain seq x y z
N MET A 1 -12.50 18.48 -31.19
CA MET A 1 -11.95 17.16 -30.80
C MET A 1 -12.16 16.99 -29.31
N SER A 2 -13.20 16.28 -28.89
CA SER A 2 -13.38 15.95 -27.47
C SER A 2 -12.34 14.90 -27.07
N PRO A 3 -11.67 15.05 -25.91
CA PRO A 3 -10.75 14.02 -25.44
C PRO A 3 -11.53 12.71 -25.21
N PRO A 4 -10.92 11.55 -25.50
CA PRO A 4 -11.58 10.26 -25.29
C PRO A 4 -11.89 10.09 -23.81
N VAL A 5 -13.16 9.89 -23.47
CA VAL A 5 -13.61 9.61 -22.10
C VAL A 5 -12.92 8.32 -21.64
N PRO A 6 -12.08 8.36 -20.60
CA PRO A 6 -11.42 7.17 -20.11
C PRO A 6 -12.47 6.19 -19.57
N THR A 7 -12.44 4.96 -20.06
CA THR A 7 -13.32 3.90 -19.58
C THR A 7 -13.10 3.67 -18.08
N PRO A 8 -14.14 3.30 -17.31
CA PRO A 8 -14.08 3.24 -15.85
C PRO A 8 -12.92 2.38 -15.30
N MET A 9 -12.58 1.28 -15.98
CA MET A 9 -11.42 0.44 -15.64
C MET A 9 -10.07 1.16 -15.75
N LYS A 10 -9.90 2.14 -16.65
CA LYS A 10 -8.64 2.89 -16.79
C LYS A 10 -8.45 3.86 -15.63
N ILE A 11 -9.53 4.48 -15.15
CA ILE A 11 -9.50 5.45 -14.05
C ILE A 11 -9.13 4.76 -12.74
N GLU A 12 -9.74 3.61 -12.44
CA GLU A 12 -9.45 2.86 -11.21
C GLU A 12 -8.00 2.37 -11.14
N LYS A 13 -7.43 1.93 -12.27
CA LYS A 13 -6.00 1.56 -12.36
C LYS A 13 -5.09 2.75 -12.13
N LEU A 14 -5.43 3.92 -12.69
CA LEU A 14 -4.67 5.14 -12.50
C LEU A 14 -4.70 5.59 -11.03
N LEU A 15 -5.88 5.59 -10.40
CA LEU A 15 -6.07 5.89 -8.98
C LEU A 15 -5.25 4.96 -8.08
N LEU A 16 -5.33 3.65 -8.32
CA LEU A 16 -4.56 2.67 -7.55
C LEU A 16 -3.05 2.91 -7.69
N THR A 17 -2.57 3.20 -8.90
CA THR A 17 -1.17 3.51 -9.17
C THR A 17 -0.71 4.77 -8.42
N VAL A 18 -1.51 5.83 -8.45
CA VAL A 18 -1.23 7.09 -7.73
C VAL A 18 -1.19 6.84 -6.22
N LEU A 19 -2.17 6.13 -5.66
CA LEU A 19 -2.25 5.83 -4.23
C LEU A 19 -1.08 4.94 -3.77
N CYS A 20 -0.72 3.93 -4.55
CA CYS A 20 0.45 3.10 -4.28
C CYS A 20 1.76 3.90 -4.38
N SER A 21 1.86 4.86 -5.31
CA SER A 21 3.04 5.74 -5.43
C SER A 21 3.17 6.65 -4.21
N ILE A 22 2.06 7.23 -3.74
CA ILE A 22 2.02 8.04 -2.52
C ILE A 22 2.41 7.18 -1.31
N ALA A 23 1.86 5.97 -1.18
CA ALA A 23 2.22 5.04 -0.12
C ALA A 23 3.72 4.70 -0.17
N CYS A 24 4.27 4.42 -1.35
CA CYS A 24 5.69 4.09 -1.52
C CYS A 24 6.61 5.28 -1.17
N ALA A 25 6.24 6.51 -1.58
CA ALA A 25 6.97 7.71 -1.21
C ALA A 25 6.95 7.95 0.31
N TRP A 26 5.81 7.69 0.96
CA TRP A 26 5.69 7.78 2.40
C TRP A 26 6.58 6.75 3.10
N VAL A 27 6.63 5.52 2.60
CA VAL A 27 7.53 4.46 3.11
C VAL A 27 8.98 4.90 3.04
N VAL A 28 9.43 5.41 1.89
CA VAL A 28 10.80 5.92 1.71
C VAL A 28 11.09 7.04 2.70
N TRP A 29 10.15 7.96 2.89
CA TRP A 29 10.30 9.04 3.85
C TRP A 29 10.48 8.52 5.29
N THR A 30 9.65 7.57 5.73
CA THR A 30 9.83 6.92 7.04
C THR A 30 11.13 6.13 7.13
N ALA A 31 11.53 5.43 6.07
CA ALA A 31 12.79 4.66 6.02
C ALA A 31 14.00 5.58 6.22
N VAL A 32 14.02 6.73 5.53
CA VAL A 32 15.07 7.73 5.64
C VAL A 32 15.07 8.37 7.03
N GLY A 33 13.90 8.68 7.59
CA GLY A 33 13.78 9.18 8.96
C GLY A 33 14.31 8.19 10.00
N VAL A 34 13.98 6.90 9.85
CA VAL A 34 14.48 5.82 10.74
C VAL A 34 15.98 5.60 10.54
N ALA A 35 16.49 5.63 9.31
CA ALA A 35 17.92 5.51 9.03
C ALA A 35 18.73 6.67 9.64
N GLY A 36 18.19 7.90 9.58
CA GLY A 36 18.79 9.06 10.23
C GLY A 36 18.86 8.92 11.76
N LEU A 37 17.82 8.33 12.38
CA LEU A 37 17.81 8.02 13.81
C LEU A 37 18.74 6.86 14.18
N ALA A 38 18.83 5.83 13.34
CA ALA A 38 19.71 4.67 13.55
C ALA A 38 21.20 5.05 13.51
N GLN A 39 21.57 6.08 12.73
CA GLN A 39 22.93 6.63 12.76
C GLN A 39 23.33 7.20 14.12
N HIS A 40 22.37 7.53 14.99
CA HIS A 40 22.62 8.09 16.32
C HIS A 40 22.39 7.10 17.48
N GLN A 41 21.72 5.96 17.26
CA GLN A 41 21.28 5.05 18.36
C GLN A 41 21.69 3.56 18.22
N GLY A 42 22.66 3.23 17.38
CA GLY A 42 23.13 1.85 17.22
C GLY A 42 22.31 1.04 16.20
N PRO A 43 22.67 -0.23 15.94
CA PRO A 43 22.25 -0.96 14.75
C PRO A 43 20.72 -1.00 14.63
N PRO A 44 20.17 -0.84 13.41
CA PRO A 44 18.73 -0.89 13.19
C PRO A 44 18.20 -2.22 13.71
N SER A 45 17.20 -2.15 14.60
CA SER A 45 16.57 -3.36 15.12
C SER A 45 15.96 -4.16 13.96
N LEU A 46 16.09 -5.49 14.01
CA LEU A 46 15.47 -6.40 13.04
C LEU A 46 13.97 -6.13 12.84
N ALA A 47 13.30 -5.59 13.87
CA ALA A 47 11.92 -5.15 13.82
C ALA A 47 11.67 -4.01 12.80
N GLY A 48 12.55 -3.00 12.74
CA GLY A 48 12.40 -1.89 11.78
C GLY A 48 12.63 -2.30 10.32
N GLY A 49 13.50 -3.29 10.10
CA GLY A 49 13.70 -3.89 8.77
C GLY A 49 12.51 -4.71 8.29
N LEU A 50 11.88 -5.47 9.20
CA LEU A 50 10.66 -6.23 8.91
C LEU A 50 9.46 -5.32 8.66
N GLU A 51 9.33 -4.21 9.40
CA GLU A 51 8.34 -3.19 9.12
C GLU A 51 8.50 -2.64 7.69
N LEU A 52 9.71 -2.21 7.33
CA LEU A 52 9.98 -1.70 5.97
C LEU A 52 9.68 -2.70 4.87
N LEU A 53 9.96 -3.99 5.09
CA LEU A 53 9.62 -5.05 4.14
C LEU A 53 8.11 -5.27 4.04
N ALA A 54 7.39 -5.29 5.15
CA ALA A 54 5.92 -5.40 5.16
C ALA A 54 5.27 -4.20 4.45
N PHE A 55 5.80 -3.00 4.67
CA PHE A 55 5.41 -1.75 4.01
C PHE A 55 5.66 -1.77 2.49
N ALA A 56 6.86 -2.18 2.09
CA ALA A 56 7.23 -2.29 0.68
C ALA A 56 6.37 -3.34 -0.02
N ALA A 57 6.13 -4.50 0.62
CA ALA A 57 5.23 -5.51 0.11
C ALA A 57 3.78 -5.01 -0.01
N ALA A 58 3.26 -4.31 1.00
CA ALA A 58 1.90 -3.79 1.01
C ALA A 58 1.65 -2.78 -0.12
N SER A 59 2.66 -1.98 -0.50
CA SER A 59 2.57 -0.98 -1.57
C SER A 59 2.92 -1.52 -2.95
N ALA A 60 3.86 -2.46 -3.05
CA ALA A 60 4.29 -3.03 -4.32
C ALA A 60 3.35 -4.13 -4.85
N ILE A 61 2.72 -4.93 -3.99
CA ILE A 61 1.85 -6.03 -4.44
C ILE A 61 0.61 -5.53 -5.22
N PRO A 62 -0.09 -4.45 -4.84
CA PRO A 62 -1.19 -3.90 -5.64
C PRO A 62 -0.73 -3.36 -7.01
N LEU A 63 0.48 -2.78 -7.08
CA LEU A 63 1.12 -2.40 -8.34
C LEU A 63 1.40 -3.63 -9.20
N VAL A 64 1.95 -4.69 -8.61
CA VAL A 64 2.18 -5.96 -9.31
C VAL A 64 0.85 -6.58 -9.77
N HIS A 65 -0.22 -6.49 -8.98
CA HIS A 65 -1.55 -6.97 -9.32
C HIS A 65 -2.15 -6.24 -10.53
N THR A 66 -1.92 -4.93 -10.65
CA THR A 66 -2.43 -4.14 -11.78
C THR A 66 -1.68 -4.40 -13.10
N TRP A 67 -0.39 -4.73 -13.02
CA TRP A 67 0.47 -4.94 -14.19
C TRP A 67 0.56 -6.41 -14.62
N TRP A 68 0.41 -7.38 -13.69
CA TRP A 68 0.56 -8.80 -14.01
C TRP A 68 -0.80 -9.51 -14.13
N ARG A 69 -1.13 -9.92 -15.35
CA ARG A 69 -2.32 -10.73 -15.70
C ARG A 69 -2.14 -12.24 -15.46
N SER A 70 -1.17 -12.64 -14.64
CA SER A 70 -0.78 -14.04 -14.51
C SER A 70 -1.53 -14.73 -13.36
N GLY A 71 -1.89 -16.00 -13.53
CA GLY A 71 -2.78 -16.78 -12.66
C GLY A 71 -2.35 -17.00 -11.20
N ARG A 72 -1.31 -16.29 -10.71
CA ARG A 72 -0.82 -16.30 -9.32
C ARG A 72 -1.49 -15.23 -8.43
N ARG A 73 -2.53 -14.57 -8.93
CA ARG A 73 -3.32 -13.54 -8.23
C ARG A 73 -3.84 -13.93 -6.83
N PRO A 74 -4.43 -15.11 -6.58
CA PRO A 74 -4.90 -15.46 -5.24
C PRO A 74 -3.74 -15.60 -4.25
N TRP A 75 -2.57 -16.03 -4.73
CA TRP A 75 -1.35 -16.11 -3.93
C TRP A 75 -0.82 -14.72 -3.56
N LEU A 76 -0.83 -13.78 -4.50
CA LEU A 76 -0.47 -12.38 -4.24
C LEU A 76 -1.41 -11.76 -3.19
N LEU A 77 -2.72 -11.98 -3.30
CA LEU A 77 -3.69 -11.50 -2.31
C LEU A 77 -3.51 -12.17 -0.94
N ALA A 78 -3.20 -13.47 -0.91
CA ALA A 78 -2.94 -14.20 0.33
C ALA A 78 -1.68 -13.71 1.06
N VAL A 79 -0.64 -13.29 0.32
CA VAL A 79 0.56 -12.66 0.89
C VAL A 79 0.31 -11.21 1.27
N TRP A 80 -0.51 -10.49 0.50
CA TRP A 80 -0.79 -9.07 0.73
C TRP A 80 -1.72 -8.81 1.92
N ALA A 81 -2.73 -9.65 2.15
CA ALA A 81 -3.67 -9.52 3.25
C ALA A 81 -3.00 -9.41 4.64
N PRO A 82 -2.05 -10.28 5.03
CA PRO A 82 -1.37 -10.14 6.31
C PRO A 82 -0.48 -8.88 6.37
N CYS A 83 0.14 -8.46 5.27
CA CYS A 83 0.87 -7.19 5.21
C CYS A 83 -0.08 -6.00 5.45
N LEU A 84 -1.24 -5.96 4.79
CA LEU A 84 -2.24 -4.92 5.00
C LEU A 84 -2.79 -4.91 6.44
N LEU A 85 -3.02 -6.09 7.03
CA LEU A 85 -3.49 -6.18 8.42
C LEU A 85 -2.45 -5.64 9.40
N TYR A 86 -1.18 -5.97 9.18
CA TYR A 86 -0.07 -5.44 9.96
C TYR A 86 0.04 -3.92 9.84
N GLU A 87 -0.12 -3.40 8.62
CA GLU A 87 -0.19 -1.97 8.32
C GLU A 87 -1.32 -1.24 9.05
N CYS A 88 -2.53 -1.80 9.01
CA CYS A 88 -3.67 -1.26 9.73
C CYS A 88 -3.44 -1.27 11.24
N PHE A 89 -2.83 -2.33 11.78
CA PHE A 89 -2.48 -2.41 13.19
C PHE A 89 -1.47 -1.33 13.59
N LEU A 90 -0.42 -1.14 12.80
CA LEU A 90 0.58 -0.10 13.03
C LEU A 90 -0.03 1.29 12.91
N ALA A 91 -0.86 1.52 11.89
CA ALA A 91 -1.58 2.78 11.70
C ALA A 91 -2.52 3.09 12.88
N THR A 92 -3.17 2.06 13.44
CA THR A 92 -3.99 2.20 14.66
C THR A 92 -3.15 2.57 15.87
N ARG A 93 -1.96 1.96 16.03
CA ARG A 93 -1.02 2.37 17.08
C ARG A 93 -0.56 3.82 16.90
N VAL A 94 -0.25 4.23 15.68
CA VAL A 94 0.09 5.63 15.37
C VAL A 94 -1.09 6.54 15.66
N ALA A 95 -2.33 6.14 15.38
CA ALA A 95 -3.52 6.93 15.66
C ALA A 95 -3.71 7.21 17.17
N LEU A 96 -3.27 6.30 18.04
CA LEU A 96 -3.30 6.51 19.49
C LEU A 96 -2.35 7.63 19.94
N HIS A 97 -1.24 7.83 19.23
CA HIS A 97 -0.25 8.87 19.56
C HIS A 97 -0.41 10.15 18.72
N GLN A 98 -0.86 10.01 17.47
CA GLN A 98 -1.09 11.06 16.49
C GLN A 98 -2.34 10.73 15.67
N PRO A 99 -3.53 11.17 16.10
CA PRO A 99 -4.81 10.72 15.55
C PRO A 99 -4.98 11.12 14.08
N LEU A 100 -4.56 12.32 13.69
CA LEU A 100 -4.65 12.80 12.31
C LEU A 100 -3.76 11.98 11.35
N ALA A 101 -2.50 11.74 11.73
CA ALA A 101 -1.56 10.99 10.91
C ALA A 101 -1.95 9.50 10.81
N GLY A 102 -2.40 8.90 11.90
CA GLY A 102 -2.87 7.52 11.92
C GLY A 102 -4.16 7.33 11.12
N ALA A 103 -5.13 8.25 11.25
CA ALA A 103 -6.38 8.21 10.48
C ALA A 103 -6.13 8.38 8.97
N ALA A 104 -5.27 9.32 8.56
CA ALA A 104 -4.91 9.50 7.15
C ALA A 104 -4.26 8.23 6.57
N ARG A 105 -3.39 7.57 7.35
CA ARG A 105 -2.74 6.31 6.95
C ARG A 105 -3.74 5.17 6.81
N LEU A 106 -4.67 5.03 7.76
CA LEU A 106 -5.75 4.04 7.69
C LEU A 106 -6.65 4.26 6.47
N LEU A 107 -7.05 5.51 6.20
CA LEU A 107 -7.88 5.84 5.05
C LEU A 107 -7.16 5.54 3.72
N LEU A 108 -5.85 5.81 3.63
CA LEU A 108 -5.04 5.49 2.46
C LEU A 108 -5.03 3.97 2.19
N TRP A 109 -4.71 3.16 3.20
CA TRP A 109 -4.67 1.71 3.06
C TRP A 109 -6.05 1.10 2.80
N LEU A 110 -7.10 1.63 3.42
CA LEU A 110 -8.49 1.23 3.16
C LEU A 110 -8.89 1.54 1.71
N ALA A 111 -8.54 2.72 1.19
CA ALA A 111 -8.84 3.10 -0.19
C ALA A 111 -8.14 2.16 -1.20
N ILE A 112 -6.87 1.82 -0.96
CA ILE A 112 -6.12 0.85 -1.77
C ILE A 112 -6.83 -0.52 -1.73
N ALA A 113 -7.24 -0.98 -0.55
CA ALA A 113 -7.92 -2.27 -0.39
C ALA A 113 -9.26 -2.34 -1.10
N VAL A 114 -10.08 -1.30 -0.99
CA VAL A 114 -11.36 -1.21 -1.68
C VAL A 114 -11.16 -1.21 -3.20
N LEU A 115 -10.17 -0.48 -3.71
CA LEU A 115 -9.87 -0.46 -5.15
C LEU A 115 -9.39 -1.83 -5.66
N VAL A 116 -8.53 -2.53 -4.90
CA VAL A 116 -8.08 -3.88 -5.26
C VAL A 116 -9.26 -4.85 -5.26
N ALA A 117 -10.11 -4.82 -4.23
CA ALA A 117 -11.30 -5.67 -4.14
C ALA A 117 -12.29 -5.41 -5.29
N ARG A 118 -12.52 -4.13 -5.63
CA ARG A 118 -13.36 -3.75 -6.78
C ARG A 118 -12.79 -4.24 -8.10
N GLN A 119 -11.48 -4.11 -8.32
CA GLN A 119 -10.83 -4.65 -9.52
C GLN A 119 -10.97 -6.16 -9.60
N SER A 120 -10.80 -6.89 -8.49
CA SER A 120 -10.96 -8.35 -8.50
C SER A 120 -12.40 -8.77 -8.79
N HIS A 121 -13.40 -8.06 -8.28
CA HIS A 121 -14.81 -8.35 -8.58
C HIS A 121 -15.18 -8.04 -10.04
N GLN A 122 -14.70 -6.92 -10.60
CA GLN A 122 -14.96 -6.57 -11.99
C GLN A 122 -14.33 -7.57 -12.96
N GLU A 123 -13.14 -8.07 -12.67
CA GLU A 123 -12.48 -9.09 -13.50
C GLU A 123 -13.08 -10.49 -13.34
N GLN A 124 -13.77 -10.80 -12.24
CA GLN A 124 -14.54 -12.04 -12.09
C GLN A 124 -15.88 -12.01 -12.83
N ALA A 125 -16.43 -10.81 -13.05
CA ALA A 125 -17.71 -10.60 -13.72
C ALA A 125 -17.59 -10.39 -15.24
N ALA A 126 -16.37 -10.27 -15.78
CA ALA A 126 -16.05 -10.05 -17.19
C ALA A 126 -15.49 -11.32 -17.84
#